data_AF-A0A550HPV0-F1
#
_entry.id   AF-A0A550HPV0-F1
#
_cell.length_a   1.000
_cell.length_b   1.000
_cell.length_c   1.000
_cell.angle_alpha   90.00
_cell.angle_beta   90.00
_cell.angle_gamma   90.00
#
_symmetry.space_group_name_H-M   'P 1'
#
loop_
_entity.id
_entity.type
_entity.pdbx_description
1 polymer ?
#
loop_
_entity_poly.entity_id
_entity_poly.type
_entity_poly.pdbx_seq_one_letter_code
_entity_poly.pdbx_strand_id
1 'polypeptide(L)'
;MSEPYSRIEQIQTQPVDWTYIPTKSEVEQYYLSATYQDSLSRESYYYPAFEIKPDQYLDHKIKSTDDIVKLYESNGFETRNMVNDPFGHPGPTVSCPIGFPFNLKKEYPELRRYNRWICRVHVDVFKIEDEDIVSLPHIEPDPVFHSIPHFSDKSIRGNVVRGPIAIEILNSFLRLKQ
;
A
#
# COMPACT_ATOMS: atom_id res chain seq x y z
N MET A 1 -20.22 -21.40 -28.82
CA MET A 1 -20.18 -21.23 -27.35
C MET A 1 -18.93 -20.46 -27.04
N SER A 2 -19.11 -19.24 -26.54
CA SER A 2 -18.06 -18.25 -26.28
C SER A 2 -17.15 -18.71 -25.14
N GLU A 3 -15.84 -18.57 -25.34
CA GLU A 3 -14.81 -18.86 -24.34
C GLU A 3 -15.11 -18.15 -23.01
N PRO A 4 -15.09 -18.85 -21.87
CA PRO A 4 -15.16 -18.22 -20.57
C PRO A 4 -13.73 -17.84 -20.16
N TYR A 5 -13.56 -16.60 -19.69
CA TYR A 5 -12.34 -16.06 -19.05
C TYR A 5 -11.15 -15.73 -19.96
N SER A 6 -11.19 -14.54 -20.58
CA SER A 6 -9.94 -13.80 -20.86
C SER A 6 -10.16 -12.27 -20.85
N ARG A 7 -10.71 -11.73 -19.75
CA ARG A 7 -10.41 -10.35 -19.39
C ARG A 7 -9.38 -10.37 -18.27
N ILE A 8 -8.15 -10.75 -18.62
CA ILE A 8 -7.02 -10.15 -17.91
C ILE A 8 -7.08 -8.70 -18.36
N GLU A 9 -7.76 -7.85 -17.59
CA GLU A 9 -7.56 -6.41 -17.71
C GLU A 9 -6.05 -6.21 -17.69
N GLN A 10 -5.48 -5.61 -18.74
CA GLN A 10 -4.05 -5.36 -18.78
C GLN A 10 -3.74 -4.47 -17.58
N ILE A 11 -3.14 -5.06 -16.55
CA ILE A 11 -2.69 -4.34 -15.38
C ILE A 11 -1.55 -3.47 -15.86
N GLN A 12 -1.86 -2.18 -16.03
CA GLN A 12 -0.85 -1.20 -16.36
C GLN A 12 0.03 -1.02 -15.13
N THR A 13 1.34 -1.07 -15.33
CA THR A 13 2.31 -0.71 -14.29
C THR A 13 2.97 0.61 -14.66
N GLN A 14 3.26 1.42 -13.66
CA GLN A 14 4.00 2.67 -13.79
C GLN A 14 5.34 2.57 -13.06
N PRO A 15 6.40 3.22 -13.57
CA PRO A 15 7.68 3.26 -12.86
C PRO A 15 7.50 3.96 -11.50
N VAL A 16 8.18 3.47 -10.48
CA VAL A 16 8.24 4.15 -9.18
C VAL A 16 9.29 5.26 -9.27
N ASP A 17 8.88 6.49 -8.99
CA ASP A 17 9.79 7.64 -8.98
C ASP A 17 10.47 7.79 -7.61
N TRP A 18 11.77 7.49 -7.57
CA TRP A 18 12.62 7.65 -6.39
C TRP A 18 13.41 8.96 -6.36
N THR A 19 13.27 9.81 -7.39
CA THR A 19 14.00 11.08 -7.45
C THR A 19 13.51 12.08 -6.41
N TYR A 20 12.30 11.85 -5.89
CA TYR A 20 11.67 12.64 -4.84
C TYR A 20 11.03 11.74 -3.80
N ILE A 21 11.27 12.02 -2.52
CA ILE A 21 10.56 11.40 -1.39
C ILE A 21 9.81 12.52 -0.66
N PRO A 22 8.47 12.48 -0.60
CA PRO A 22 7.66 13.53 0.01
C PRO A 22 7.90 13.58 1.52
N THR A 23 7.64 14.75 2.11
CA THR A 23 7.58 14.95 3.56
C THR A 23 6.26 14.43 4.14
N LYS A 24 6.22 14.18 5.44
CA LYS A 24 5.00 13.82 6.19
C LYS A 24 3.84 14.76 5.86
N SER A 25 4.08 16.07 5.87
CA SER A 25 3.05 17.07 5.61
C SER A 25 2.49 17.00 4.19
N GLU A 26 3.32 16.69 3.19
CA GLU A 26 2.85 16.51 1.81
C GLU A 26 2.02 15.24 1.65
N VAL A 27 2.41 14.15 2.31
CA VAL A 27 1.62 12.91 2.35
C VAL A 27 0.27 13.16 3.02
N GLU A 28 0.24 13.84 4.15
CA GLU A 28 -1.01 14.21 4.83
C GLU A 28 -1.90 15.10 3.94
N GLN A 29 -1.32 16.12 3.29
CA GLN A 29 -2.03 16.97 2.34
C GLN A 29 -2.59 16.20 1.14
N TYR A 30 -1.85 15.21 0.63
CA TYR A 30 -2.32 14.34 -0.43
C TYR A 30 -3.56 13.56 0.00
N TYR A 31 -3.51 12.89 1.16
CA TYR A 31 -4.66 12.13 1.66
C TYR A 31 -5.85 13.02 2.06
N LEU A 32 -5.60 14.26 2.50
CA LEU A 32 -6.64 15.26 2.73
C LEU A 32 -7.33 15.72 1.44
N SER A 33 -6.56 15.89 0.36
CA SER A 33 -7.06 16.36 -0.93
C SER A 33 -7.58 15.22 -1.82
N ALA A 34 -7.25 13.97 -1.49
CA ALA A 34 -7.80 12.79 -2.11
C ALA A 34 -9.32 12.80 -1.93
N THR A 35 -10.04 12.80 -3.05
CA THR A 35 -11.49 12.66 -3.06
C THR A 35 -11.85 11.29 -3.61
N TYR A 36 -12.78 10.61 -2.95
CA TYR A 36 -13.41 9.44 -3.51
C TYR A 36 -14.74 9.87 -4.11
N GLN A 37 -14.96 9.58 -5.40
CA GLN A 37 -16.26 9.75 -6.01
C GLN A 37 -17.05 8.44 -5.95
N ASP A 38 -18.26 8.49 -5.39
CA ASP A 38 -19.17 7.35 -5.42
C ASP A 38 -19.59 7.01 -6.84
N SER A 39 -19.37 5.75 -7.23
CA SER A 39 -19.64 5.28 -8.59
C SER A 39 -21.13 5.27 -8.95
N LEU A 40 -22.03 5.30 -7.95
CA LEU A 40 -23.49 5.31 -8.15
C LEU A 40 -24.07 6.72 -7.98
N SER A 41 -23.72 7.43 -6.90
CA SER A 41 -24.27 8.77 -6.64
C SER A 41 -23.49 9.90 -7.32
N ARG A 42 -22.26 9.63 -7.80
CA ARG A 42 -21.30 10.63 -8.31
C ARG A 42 -20.95 11.73 -7.30
N GLU A 43 -21.30 11.56 -6.03
CA GLU A 43 -20.92 12.50 -4.97
C GLU A 43 -19.45 12.32 -4.62
N SER A 44 -18.77 13.45 -4.43
CA SER A 44 -17.39 13.48 -3.96
C SER A 44 -17.38 13.50 -2.44
N TYR A 45 -16.78 12.48 -1.85
CA TYR A 45 -16.52 12.40 -0.43
C TYR A 45 -15.05 12.75 -0.18
N TYR A 46 -14.83 13.71 0.73
CA TYR A 46 -13.51 13.98 1.26
C TYR A 46 -13.17 12.90 2.28
N TYR A 47 -11.94 12.41 2.24
CA TYR A 47 -11.45 11.65 3.39
C TYR A 47 -11.45 12.57 4.63
N PRO A 48 -11.80 12.04 5.82
CA PRO A 48 -11.68 12.82 7.05
C PRO A 48 -10.24 13.28 7.24
N ALA A 49 -10.05 14.32 8.07
CA ALA A 49 -8.71 14.85 8.34
C ALA A 49 -7.71 13.71 8.64
N PHE A 50 -6.73 13.53 7.75
CA PHE A 50 -5.75 12.46 7.85
C PHE A 50 -4.47 13.01 8.49
N GLU A 51 -4.18 12.52 9.69
CA GLU A 51 -2.96 12.81 10.42
C GLU A 51 -2.21 11.50 10.64
N ILE A 52 -0.95 11.45 10.22
CA ILE A 52 -0.07 10.31 10.39
C ILE A 52 0.46 10.31 11.82
N LYS A 53 0.09 9.26 12.56
CA LYS A 53 0.54 9.06 13.94
C LYS A 53 1.81 8.18 14.00
N PRO A 54 2.65 8.32 15.04
CA PRO A 54 3.88 7.53 15.19
C PRO A 54 3.68 6.00 15.17
N ASP A 55 2.52 5.50 15.59
CA ASP A 55 2.16 4.08 15.59
C ASP A 55 1.64 3.59 14.23
N GLN A 56 1.69 4.43 13.19
CA GLN A 56 1.20 4.12 11.85
C GLN A 56 2.32 3.98 10.81
N TYR A 57 3.54 4.41 11.12
CA TYR A 57 4.69 4.22 10.25
C TYR A 57 5.81 3.44 10.93
N LEU A 58 6.62 2.80 10.10
CA LEU A 58 7.88 2.17 10.50
C LEU A 58 9.03 3.12 10.20
N ASP A 59 9.78 3.45 11.25
CA ASP A 59 11.02 4.22 11.13
C ASP A 59 12.21 3.29 10.94
N HIS A 60 12.85 3.40 9.77
CA HIS A 60 13.99 2.54 9.41
C HIS A 60 15.33 3.06 9.92
N LYS A 61 15.40 4.30 10.42
CA LYS A 61 16.66 5.01 10.70
C LYS A 61 17.58 5.10 9.47
N ILE A 62 16.97 5.19 8.29
CA ILE A 62 17.65 5.33 7.00
C ILE A 62 17.39 6.73 6.47
N LYS A 63 18.43 7.42 5.99
CA LYS A 63 18.31 8.75 5.33
C LYS A 63 18.56 8.71 3.82
N SER A 64 19.15 7.61 3.33
CA SER A 64 19.54 7.44 1.94
C SER A 64 18.45 6.74 1.13
N THR A 65 18.06 7.33 0.01
CA THR A 65 17.14 6.72 -0.96
C THR A 65 17.66 5.36 -1.45
N ASP A 66 18.96 5.25 -1.74
CA ASP A 66 19.54 4.00 -2.25
C ASP A 66 19.46 2.88 -1.20
N ASP A 67 19.66 3.22 0.08
CA ASP A 67 19.61 2.24 1.17
C ASP A 67 18.19 1.73 1.42
N ILE A 68 17.18 2.61 1.35
CA ILE A 68 15.78 2.19 1.51
C ILE A 68 15.32 1.35 0.32
N VAL A 69 15.71 1.70 -0.91
CA VAL A 69 15.44 0.89 -2.11
C VAL A 69 16.05 -0.49 -1.96
N LYS A 70 17.32 -0.56 -1.55
CA LYS A 70 18.03 -1.82 -1.35
C LYS A 70 17.41 -2.67 -0.23
N LEU A 71 16.95 -2.05 0.86
CA LEU A 71 16.22 -2.76 1.92
C LEU A 71 15.00 -3.46 1.35
N TYR A 72 14.20 -2.76 0.55
CA TYR A 72 12.99 -3.31 -0.05
C TYR A 72 13.29 -4.38 -1.11
N GLU A 73 14.19 -4.11 -2.06
CA GLU A 73 14.55 -5.09 -3.10
C GLU A 73 15.10 -6.39 -2.48
N SER A 74 15.94 -6.29 -1.45
CA SER A 74 16.53 -7.46 -0.78
C SER A 74 15.50 -8.33 -0.03
N ASN A 75 14.33 -7.76 0.26
CA ASN A 75 13.20 -8.45 0.90
C ASN A 75 12.07 -8.79 -0.08
N GLY A 76 12.32 -8.69 -1.39
CA GLY A 76 11.39 -9.14 -2.44
C GLY A 76 10.27 -8.15 -2.75
N PHE A 77 10.39 -6.88 -2.35
CA PHE A 77 9.45 -5.84 -2.73
C PHE A 77 9.71 -5.34 -4.15
N GLU A 78 8.63 -5.00 -4.86
CA GLU A 78 8.68 -4.32 -6.14
C GLU A 78 9.00 -2.84 -5.91
N THR A 79 10.20 -2.41 -6.32
CA THR A 79 10.68 -1.03 -6.18
C THR A 79 10.76 -0.28 -7.50
N ARG A 80 10.61 -0.97 -8.64
CA ARG A 80 10.86 -0.37 -9.97
C ARG A 80 9.60 0.01 -10.70
N ASN A 81 8.59 -0.85 -10.61
CA ASN A 81 7.29 -0.65 -11.21
C ASN A 81 6.25 -1.03 -10.17
N MET A 82 5.13 -0.33 -10.21
CA MET A 82 3.99 -0.62 -9.37
C MET A 82 2.75 -0.65 -10.25
N VAL A 83 1.77 -1.46 -9.86
CA VAL A 83 0.46 -1.45 -10.50
C VAL A 83 -0.11 -0.02 -10.45
N ASN A 84 -0.56 0.48 -11.60
CA ASN A 84 -1.10 1.82 -11.73
C ASN A 84 -2.34 1.95 -10.86
N ASP A 85 -2.21 2.70 -9.76
CA ASP A 85 -3.34 3.09 -8.93
C ASP A 85 -3.99 4.35 -9.55
N PRO A 86 -5.24 4.27 -10.06
CA PRO A 86 -5.94 5.43 -10.61
C PRO A 86 -6.19 6.53 -9.56
N PHE A 87 -6.04 6.24 -8.27
CA PHE A 87 -6.14 7.20 -7.17
C PHE A 87 -4.78 7.77 -6.76
N GLY A 88 -3.68 7.29 -7.36
CA GLY A 88 -2.31 7.76 -7.20
C GLY A 88 -1.71 7.53 -5.80
N HIS A 89 -0.39 7.73 -5.72
CA HIS A 89 0.36 7.70 -4.46
C HIS A 89 1.07 9.05 -4.27
N PRO A 90 1.23 9.53 -3.01
CA PRO A 90 1.88 10.81 -2.73
C PRO A 90 3.39 10.83 -3.03
N GLY A 91 3.98 9.70 -3.40
CA GLY A 91 5.41 9.52 -3.64
C GLY A 91 5.76 8.06 -3.98
N PRO A 92 7.04 7.66 -3.81
CA PRO A 92 7.45 6.30 -4.07
C PRO A 92 6.70 5.32 -3.17
N THR A 93 6.04 4.35 -3.79
CA THR A 93 5.33 3.28 -3.09
C THR A 93 5.84 1.95 -3.61
N VAL A 94 6.14 1.06 -2.68
CA VAL A 94 6.61 -0.29 -2.97
C VAL A 94 5.54 -1.27 -2.54
N SER A 95 5.54 -2.47 -3.13
CA SER A 95 4.60 -3.49 -2.73
C SER A 95 5.20 -4.90 -2.75
N CYS A 96 4.63 -5.78 -1.94
CA CYS A 96 5.00 -7.18 -1.89
C CYS A 96 3.76 -8.05 -1.64
N PRO A 97 3.51 -9.10 -2.46
CA PRO A 97 2.47 -10.07 -2.17
C PRO A 97 2.73 -10.79 -0.83
N ILE A 98 1.73 -10.77 0.05
CA ILE A 98 1.78 -11.49 1.34
C ILE A 98 1.04 -12.83 1.29
N GLY A 99 0.45 -13.16 0.14
CA GLY A 99 -0.34 -14.37 -0.04
C GLY A 99 -1.73 -14.26 0.59
N PHE A 100 -2.36 -15.40 0.86
CA PHE A 100 -3.61 -15.42 1.62
C PHE A 100 -3.35 -15.08 3.09
N PRO A 101 -4.18 -14.22 3.74
CA PRO A 101 -3.98 -13.84 5.14
C PRO A 101 -3.88 -15.00 6.13
N PHE A 102 -4.60 -16.11 5.87
CA PHE A 102 -4.57 -17.30 6.73
C PHE A 102 -3.23 -18.07 6.67
N ASN A 103 -2.34 -17.75 5.71
CA ASN A 103 -1.00 -18.32 5.63
C ASN A 103 0.05 -17.53 6.43
N LEU A 104 -0.33 -16.38 7.02
CA LEU A 104 0.57 -15.64 7.89
C LEU A 104 0.86 -16.41 9.16
N LYS A 105 2.00 -16.13 9.80
CA LYS A 105 2.47 -16.85 11.01
C LYS A 105 1.50 -16.80 12.19
N LYS A 106 0.61 -15.81 12.22
CA LYS A 106 -0.44 -15.65 13.21
C LYS A 106 -1.73 -15.19 12.54
N GLU A 107 -2.85 -15.44 13.20
CA GLU A 107 -4.15 -14.94 12.75
C GLU A 107 -4.28 -13.44 13.08
N TYR A 108 -4.73 -12.66 12.09
CA TYR A 108 -5.06 -11.24 12.23
C TYR A 108 -6.55 -11.05 12.00
N PRO A 109 -7.36 -10.80 13.05
CA PRO A 109 -8.80 -10.58 12.92
C PRO A 109 -9.17 -9.50 11.89
N GLU A 110 -8.34 -8.46 11.77
CA GLU A 110 -8.48 -7.34 10.84
C GLU A 110 -8.44 -7.79 9.37
N LEU A 111 -7.74 -8.88 9.08
CA LEU A 111 -7.61 -9.44 7.73
C LEU A 111 -8.68 -10.49 7.40
N ARG A 112 -9.56 -10.87 8.33
CA ARG A 112 -10.55 -11.94 8.12
C ARG A 112 -11.42 -11.73 6.89
N ARG A 113 -11.77 -10.47 6.61
CA ARG A 113 -12.56 -10.09 5.42
C ARG A 113 -11.84 -10.44 4.10
N TYR A 114 -10.52 -10.52 4.13
CA TYR A 114 -9.69 -10.83 2.98
C TYR A 114 -9.30 -12.30 2.85
N ASN A 115 -9.81 -13.21 3.68
CA ASN A 115 -9.41 -14.62 3.68
C ASN A 115 -9.61 -15.36 2.35
N ARG A 116 -10.34 -14.78 1.40
CA ARG A 116 -10.62 -15.35 0.07
C ARG A 116 -9.72 -14.77 -1.02
N TRP A 117 -8.88 -13.81 -0.68
CA TRP A 117 -8.04 -13.06 -1.61
C TRP A 117 -6.57 -13.21 -1.24
N ILE A 118 -5.74 -13.26 -2.27
CA ILE A 118 -4.32 -12.98 -2.15
C ILE A 118 -4.21 -11.50 -1.83
N CYS A 119 -3.50 -11.17 -0.75
CA CYS A 119 -3.23 -9.81 -0.35
C CYS A 119 -1.80 -9.41 -0.67
N ARG A 120 -1.56 -8.11 -0.65
CA ARG A 120 -0.23 -7.52 -0.66
C ARG A 120 -0.13 -6.43 0.39
N VAL A 121 1.09 -6.17 0.81
CA VAL A 121 1.43 -4.98 1.59
C VAL A 121 1.93 -3.93 0.61
N HIS A 122 1.26 -2.79 0.59
CA HIS A 122 1.74 -1.55 -0.04
C HIS A 122 2.42 -0.72 1.02
N VAL A 123 3.45 0.02 0.63
CA VAL A 123 4.23 0.83 1.56
C VAL A 123 4.55 2.16 0.92
N ASP A 124 3.86 3.20 1.37
CA ASP A 124 4.12 4.58 0.96
C ASP A 124 5.36 5.08 1.72
N VAL A 125 6.38 5.55 1.00
CA VAL A 125 7.66 5.99 1.57
C VAL A 125 7.70 7.52 1.63
N PHE A 126 8.06 8.05 2.81
CA PHE A 126 8.09 9.49 3.05
C PHE A 126 9.13 9.86 4.12
N LYS A 127 9.41 11.15 4.27
CA LYS A 127 10.34 11.69 5.26
C LYS A 127 9.61 12.27 6.47
N ILE A 128 10.14 12.02 7.66
CA ILE A 128 9.76 12.72 8.90
C ILE A 128 10.84 13.74 9.28
N GLU A 129 10.63 14.44 10.40
CA GLU A 129 11.61 15.35 11.01
C GLU A 129 12.99 14.66 11.10
N ASP A 130 14.08 15.41 10.85
CA ASP A 130 15.47 14.94 10.74
C ASP A 130 15.86 14.18 9.46
N GLU A 131 15.04 14.22 8.40
CA GLU A 131 15.29 13.57 7.09
C GLU A 131 15.30 12.03 7.15
N ASP A 132 14.82 11.44 8.25
CA ASP A 132 14.64 10.00 8.37
C ASP A 132 13.52 9.55 7.40
N ILE A 133 13.83 8.55 6.58
CA ILE A 133 12.89 7.91 5.67
C ILE A 133 12.13 6.84 6.45
N VAL A 134 10.81 6.94 6.41
CA VAL A 134 9.88 6.05 7.08
C VAL A 134 8.92 5.42 6.09
N SER A 135 8.07 4.54 6.59
CA SER A 135 7.20 3.73 5.75
C SER A 135 5.82 3.58 6.35
N LEU A 136 4.80 3.96 5.58
CA LEU A 136 3.39 3.84 5.95
C LEU A 136 2.79 2.61 5.24
N PRO A 137 2.77 1.44 5.90
CA PRO A 137 2.21 0.25 5.28
C PRO A 137 0.68 0.26 5.29
N HIS A 138 0.11 -0.31 4.24
CA HIS A 138 -1.30 -0.69 4.20
C HIS A 138 -1.49 -2.01 3.46
N ILE A 139 -2.54 -2.75 3.82
CA ILE A 139 -2.83 -4.08 3.27
C ILE A 139 -4.18 -4.09 2.58
N GLU A 140 -4.17 -4.66 1.38
CA GLU A 140 -5.33 -4.79 0.50
C GLU A 140 -5.19 -6.02 -0.42
N PRO A 141 -6.27 -6.44 -1.10
CA PRO A 141 -6.20 -7.50 -2.10
C PRO A 141 -5.18 -7.15 -3.18
N ASP A 142 -4.49 -8.16 -3.68
CA ASP A 142 -3.50 -7.99 -4.73
C ASP A 142 -4.18 -7.74 -6.10
N PRO A 143 -3.97 -6.58 -6.75
CA PRO A 143 -4.60 -6.27 -8.03
C PRO A 143 -4.16 -7.21 -9.15
N VAL A 144 -3.00 -7.88 -9.04
CA VAL A 144 -2.52 -8.88 -10.01
C VAL A 144 -3.46 -10.09 -10.08
N PHE A 145 -4.00 -10.49 -8.94
CA PHE A 145 -4.91 -11.63 -8.83
C PHE A 145 -6.39 -11.21 -8.73
N HIS A 146 -6.64 -10.00 -8.23
CA HIS A 146 -7.95 -9.53 -7.80
C HIS A 146 -8.21 -8.06 -8.18
N SER A 147 -7.98 -7.69 -9.44
CA SER A 147 -8.17 -6.31 -9.94
C SER A 147 -9.55 -5.73 -9.59
N ILE A 148 -10.62 -6.49 -9.81
CA ILE A 148 -11.99 -6.03 -9.52
C ILE A 148 -12.19 -5.76 -8.02
N PRO A 149 -11.95 -6.73 -7.09
CA PRO A 149 -12.00 -6.43 -5.66
C PRO A 149 -11.10 -5.26 -5.24
N HIS A 150 -9.89 -5.16 -5.80
CA HIS A 150 -8.95 -4.10 -5.47
C HIS A 150 -9.45 -2.70 -5.88
N PHE A 151 -9.89 -2.52 -7.13
CA PHE A 151 -10.26 -1.20 -7.65
C PHE A 151 -11.73 -0.80 -7.44
N SER A 152 -12.64 -1.78 -7.31
CA SER A 152 -14.09 -1.51 -7.42
C SER A 152 -14.92 -1.88 -6.19
N ASP A 153 -14.37 -2.66 -5.25
CA ASP A 153 -15.11 -3.02 -4.04
C ASP A 153 -15.09 -1.83 -3.06
N LYS A 154 -16.23 -1.16 -2.89
CA LYS A 154 -16.41 -0.03 -1.98
C LYS A 154 -16.08 -0.38 -0.51
N SER A 155 -16.32 -1.62 -0.12
CA SER A 155 -15.97 -2.11 1.22
C SER A 155 -14.45 -2.24 1.36
N ILE A 156 -13.75 -2.62 0.29
CA ILE A 156 -12.29 -2.69 0.27
C ILE A 156 -11.68 -1.29 0.22
N ARG A 157 -12.15 -0.46 -0.71
CA ARG A 157 -11.70 0.93 -0.93
C ARG A 157 -11.88 1.83 0.30
N GLY A 158 -12.78 1.49 1.22
CA GLY A 158 -12.97 2.20 2.50
C GLY A 158 -12.32 1.57 3.74
N ASN A 159 -11.65 0.43 3.63
CA ASN A 159 -11.19 -0.33 4.82
C ASN A 159 -9.86 -1.07 4.60
N VAL A 160 -8.92 -0.43 3.89
CA VAL A 160 -7.52 -0.88 3.87
C VAL A 160 -7.01 -1.07 5.30
N VAL A 161 -6.29 -2.16 5.57
CA VAL A 161 -5.77 -2.40 6.92
C VAL A 161 -4.48 -1.61 7.09
N ARG A 162 -4.48 -0.65 8.02
CA ARG A 162 -3.37 0.27 8.33
C ARG A 162 -2.96 0.14 9.79
N GLY A 163 -1.93 0.89 10.18
CA GLY A 163 -1.54 1.04 11.58
C GLY A 163 -0.71 -0.13 12.11
N PRO A 164 -0.76 -0.40 13.43
CA PRO A 164 0.14 -1.35 14.08
C PRO A 164 0.19 -2.73 13.44
N ILE A 165 -0.95 -3.23 12.95
CA ILE A 165 -1.03 -4.54 12.29
C ILE A 165 -0.30 -4.56 10.95
N ALA A 166 -0.45 -3.50 10.14
CA ALA A 166 0.25 -3.39 8.87
C ALA A 166 1.77 -3.24 9.08
N ILE A 167 2.18 -2.51 10.13
CA ILE A 167 3.58 -2.40 10.55
C ILE A 167 4.14 -3.75 10.98
N GLU A 168 3.42 -4.49 11.82
CA GLU A 168 3.87 -5.79 12.29
C GLU A 168 4.06 -6.77 11.12
N ILE A 169 3.12 -6.79 10.19
CA ILE A 169 3.23 -7.60 8.98
C ILE A 169 4.43 -7.14 8.16
N LEU A 170 4.57 -5.85 7.87
CA LEU A 170 5.73 -5.31 7.15
C LEU A 170 7.06 -5.74 7.80
N ASN A 171 7.19 -5.57 9.11
CA ASN A 171 8.37 -5.98 9.88
C ASN A 171 8.71 -7.46 9.70
N SER A 172 7.69 -8.33 9.64
CA SER A 172 7.90 -9.77 9.43
C SER A 172 8.49 -10.11 8.05
N PHE A 173 8.26 -9.25 7.05
CA PHE A 173 8.78 -9.40 5.68
C PHE A 173 10.14 -8.73 5.48
N LEU A 174 10.40 -7.61 6.16
CA LEU A 174 11.69 -6.89 6.04
C LEU A 174 12.87 -7.60 6.71
N ARG A 175 12.62 -8.71 7.43
CA ARG A 175 13.63 -9.51 8.14
C ARG A 175 14.62 -8.64 8.94
N LEU A 176 14.15 -7.51 9.47
CA LEU A 176 14.97 -6.62 10.28
C LEU A 176 15.51 -7.47 11.44
N LYS A 177 16.84 -7.59 11.52
CA LYS A 177 17.48 -8.31 12.62
C LYS A 177 17.09 -7.59 13.91
N GLN A 178 16.30 -8.25 14.75
CA GLN A 178 16.15 -7.87 16.15
C GLN A 178 17.46 -8.12 16.89
#